data_AF-A0A970FEE3-F1
#
_entry.id   AF-A0A970FEE3-F1
#
_cell.length_a   1.000
_cell.length_b   1.000
_cell.length_c   1.000
_cell.angle_alpha   90.00
_cell.angle_beta   90.00
_cell.angle_gamma   90.00
#
_symmetry.space_group_name_H-M   'P 1'
#
loop_
_entity.id
_entity.type
_entity.pdbx_description
1 polymer ?
#
loop_
_entity_poly.entity_id
_entity_poly.type
_entity_poly.pdbx_seq_one_letter_code
_entity_poly.pdbx_strand_id
1 'polypeptide(L)'
;MPEMDRTGYTNDTTVDSPLSSLLRSLFLHGVEHCVISGADKSAIFSKEQIVSFMERGHADTKVAEAMKRLSSGQLPPGTISKSMGPLTPVLLVTKQGVEVVPAEAIPDEPKKSVEAKAMLEETPALQLPAWWTVPLPIVLCDEGSVLYNHAAEELFEDIALPKLSKKKRLSGEFLIQHGGRQFLFSRIDPAVFLIQEVTEDIKNADRMAWLASIGQAFITDLKCRRRSVRQVRSKNLPAARNEDRCLACIWENAVLGYVCIDNEPEE
;
A
#
# COMPACT_ATOMS: atom_id res chain seq x y z
N MET A 1 -20.74 21.99 23.27
CA MET A 1 -19.47 22.62 23.68
C MET A 1 -18.63 21.59 24.42
N PRO A 2 -17.34 21.43 24.09
CA PRO A 2 -16.74 21.32 22.77
C PRO A 2 -16.51 19.85 22.39
N GLU A 3 -16.47 19.60 21.08
CA GLU A 3 -16.07 18.34 20.46
C GLU A 3 -14.61 18.05 20.82
N MET A 4 -14.35 16.88 21.41
CA MET A 4 -13.00 16.36 21.51
C MET A 4 -12.60 15.87 20.12
N ASP A 5 -11.93 16.75 19.38
CA ASP A 5 -11.09 16.39 18.26
C ASP A 5 -10.18 15.23 18.69
N ARG A 6 -10.50 14.03 18.21
CA ARG A 6 -9.52 12.95 18.08
C ARG A 6 -8.63 13.33 16.90
N THR A 7 -7.73 14.30 17.13
CA THR A 7 -6.56 14.44 16.27
C THR A 7 -5.82 13.12 16.34
N GLY A 8 -5.82 12.40 15.22
CA GLY A 8 -4.89 11.30 15.02
C GLY A 8 -3.50 11.83 15.33
N TYR A 9 -2.73 11.08 16.10
CA TYR A 9 -1.29 11.24 16.16
C TYR A 9 -0.77 11.00 14.74
N THR A 10 -0.76 12.04 13.91
CA THR A 10 0.12 12.08 12.76
C THR A 10 1.51 12.18 13.36
N ASN A 11 2.15 11.02 13.52
CA ASN A 11 3.59 10.95 13.72
C ASN A 11 4.22 11.39 12.39
N ASP A 12 4.11 12.69 12.08
CA ASP A 12 4.70 13.31 10.90
C ASP A 12 6.20 13.37 11.14
N THR A 13 6.84 12.22 10.97
CA THR A 13 8.29 12.15 10.92
C THR A 13 8.71 12.95 9.69
N THR A 14 9.52 13.96 9.93
CA THR A 14 10.11 14.81 8.89
C THR A 14 11.62 14.75 9.01
N VAL A 15 12.32 15.38 8.06
CA VAL A 15 13.79 15.54 8.13
C VAL A 15 14.27 16.29 9.37
N ASP A 16 13.39 17.03 10.06
CA ASP A 16 13.68 17.77 11.28
C ASP A 16 13.37 16.98 12.56
N SER A 17 12.71 15.82 12.43
CA SER A 17 12.41 14.92 13.55
C SER A 17 13.67 14.21 14.07
N PRO A 18 13.66 13.73 15.33
CA PRO A 18 14.75 12.92 15.85
C PRO A 18 14.78 11.54 15.16
N LEU A 19 15.97 10.94 15.06
CA LEU A 19 16.15 9.60 14.47
C LEU A 19 15.27 8.52 15.12
N SER A 20 14.98 8.64 16.41
CA SER A 20 14.05 7.76 17.12
C SER A 20 12.64 7.74 16.51
N SER A 21 12.19 8.85 15.93
CA SER A 21 10.90 8.94 15.23
C SER A 21 10.95 8.31 13.84
N LEU A 22 12.08 8.45 13.15
CA LEU A 22 12.34 7.76 11.88
C LEU A 22 12.36 6.24 12.05
N LEU A 23 13.05 5.74 13.07
CA LEU A 23 13.11 4.32 13.36
C LEU A 23 11.73 3.76 13.71
N ARG A 24 10.94 4.48 14.52
CA ARG A 24 9.54 4.11 14.80
C ARG A 24 8.71 4.03 13.52
N SER A 25 8.88 4.97 12.60
CA SER A 25 8.16 4.97 11.31
C SER A 25 8.58 3.78 10.43
N LEU A 26 9.86 3.44 10.38
CA LEU A 26 10.35 2.26 9.66
C LEU A 26 9.78 0.94 10.21
N PHE A 27 9.65 0.81 11.53
CA PHE A 27 9.00 -0.34 12.15
C PHE A 27 7.48 -0.34 11.93
N LEU A 28 6.82 0.82 12.04
CA LEU A 28 5.38 0.96 11.83
C LEU A 28 4.97 0.55 10.41
N HIS A 29 5.76 0.93 9.41
CA HIS A 29 5.47 0.63 8.00
C HIS A 29 6.07 -0.70 7.53
N GLY A 30 6.79 -1.44 8.38
CA GLY A 30 7.39 -2.72 8.02
C GLY A 30 8.45 -2.64 6.92
N VAL A 31 9.09 -1.48 6.73
CA VAL A 31 10.02 -1.22 5.62
C VAL A 31 11.46 -1.29 6.11
N GLU A 32 12.35 -1.96 5.38
CA GLU A 32 13.75 -2.15 5.79
C GLU A 32 14.68 -0.95 5.50
N HIS A 33 14.29 -0.10 4.55
CA HIS A 33 15.12 1.00 4.07
C HIS A 33 14.34 2.32 4.11
N CYS A 34 15.01 3.42 4.44
CA CYS A 34 14.50 4.77 4.22
C CYS A 34 15.36 5.50 3.20
N VAL A 35 14.74 6.45 2.50
CA VAL A 35 15.43 7.39 1.63
C VAL A 35 15.08 8.80 2.06
N ILE A 36 16.10 9.61 2.29
CA ILE A 36 15.92 10.99 2.74
C ILE A 36 16.31 11.90 1.58
N SER A 37 15.32 12.66 1.08
CA SER A 37 15.53 13.59 -0.01
C SER A 37 16.00 14.95 0.53
N GLY A 38 17.30 15.20 0.44
CA GLY A 38 17.87 16.54 0.66
C GLY A 38 17.73 17.43 -0.58
N ALA A 39 17.99 18.73 -0.43
CA ALA A 39 17.91 19.70 -1.53
C ALA A 39 18.85 19.36 -2.70
N ASP A 40 19.98 18.71 -2.42
CA ASP A 40 21.01 18.41 -3.43
C ASP A 40 21.39 16.93 -3.53
N LYS A 41 20.92 16.06 -2.60
CA LYS A 41 21.26 14.62 -2.57
C LYS A 41 20.17 13.78 -1.90
N SER A 42 19.82 12.65 -2.51
CA SER A 42 19.07 11.55 -1.90
C SER A 42 20.04 10.47 -1.44
N ALA A 43 19.84 9.93 -0.24
CA ALA A 43 20.68 8.84 0.27
C ALA A 43 19.81 7.78 0.98
N ILE A 44 20.14 6.51 0.73
CA ILE A 44 19.44 5.34 1.30
C ILE A 44 20.15 4.87 2.55
N PHE A 45 19.36 4.56 3.59
CA PHE A 45 19.84 3.95 4.83
C PHE A 45 18.97 2.76 5.20
N SER A 46 19.59 1.68 5.66
CA SER A 46 18.89 0.55 6.27
C SER A 46 18.57 0.82 7.74
N LYS A 47 17.60 0.08 8.28
CA LYS A 47 17.32 0.05 9.73
C LYS A 47 18.59 -0.19 10.55
N GLU A 48 19.42 -1.16 10.15
CA GLU A 48 20.66 -1.50 10.84
C GLU A 48 21.64 -0.33 10.93
N GLN A 49 21.79 0.44 9.84
CA GLN A 49 22.64 1.62 9.82
C GLN A 49 22.13 2.71 10.77
N ILE A 50 20.80 2.89 10.84
CA ILE A 50 20.17 3.85 11.75
C ILE A 50 20.34 3.40 13.21
N VAL A 51 20.11 2.12 13.50
CA VAL A 51 20.30 1.54 14.84
C VAL A 51 21.76 1.68 15.28
N SER A 52 22.72 1.31 14.43
CA SER A 52 24.15 1.44 14.74
C SER A 52 24.57 2.90 14.99
N PHE A 53 23.95 3.85 14.31
CA PHE A 53 24.20 5.28 14.55
C PHE A 53 23.57 5.76 15.86
N MET A 54 22.39 5.27 16.23
CA MET A 54 21.72 5.59 17.49
C MET A 54 22.47 5.04 18.71
N GLU A 55 23.01 3.81 18.62
CA GLU A 55 23.80 3.17 19.68
C GLU A 55 25.07 3.96 20.07
N ARG A 56 25.57 4.81 19.16
CA ARG A 56 26.72 5.71 19.40
C ARG A 56 26.34 7.00 20.15
N GLY A 57 25.13 7.08 20.71
CA GLY A 57 24.68 8.23 21.51
C GLY A 57 24.06 9.37 20.70
N HIS A 58 23.60 9.11 19.47
CA HIS A 58 23.03 10.12 18.57
C HIS A 58 21.51 10.00 18.39
N ALA A 59 20.80 9.35 19.32
CA ALA A 59 19.35 9.09 19.23
C ALA A 59 18.49 10.36 19.05
N ASP A 60 18.89 11.49 19.66
CA ASP A 60 18.20 12.78 19.59
C ASP A 60 18.69 13.68 18.45
N THR A 61 19.63 13.20 17.64
CA THR A 61 20.11 13.95 16.47
C THR A 61 19.01 14.01 15.43
N LYS A 62 18.82 15.19 14.82
CA LYS A 62 17.87 15.37 13.72
C LYS A 62 18.25 14.49 12.54
N VAL A 63 17.25 13.95 11.85
CA VAL A 63 17.45 13.13 10.64
C VAL A 63 18.39 13.84 9.66
N ALA A 64 18.16 15.10 9.31
CA ALA A 64 19.03 15.83 8.38
C ALA A 64 20.52 15.96 8.83
N GLU A 65 20.79 16.04 10.14
CA GLU A 65 22.15 16.20 10.67
C GLU A 65 22.88 14.87 10.80
N ALA A 66 22.20 13.83 11.30
CA ALA A 66 22.70 12.46 11.34
C ALA A 66 23.17 12.00 9.96
N MET A 67 22.45 12.43 8.93
CA MET A 67 22.65 12.05 7.54
C MET A 67 23.83 12.75 6.89
N LYS A 68 24.07 14.03 7.22
CA LYS A 68 25.31 14.71 6.85
C LYS A 68 26.52 13.97 7.42
N ARG A 69 26.43 13.50 8.67
CA ARG A 69 27.50 12.77 9.36
C ARG A 69 27.74 11.39 8.75
N LEU A 70 26.67 10.64 8.49
CA LEU A 70 26.74 9.34 7.82
C LEU A 70 27.32 9.45 6.40
N SER A 71 26.96 10.51 5.67
CA SER A 71 27.49 10.78 4.32
C SER A 71 28.94 11.28 4.31
N SER A 72 29.41 11.91 5.41
CA SER A 72 30.76 12.49 5.51
C SER A 72 31.84 11.54 6.02
N GLY A 73 31.47 10.38 6.58
CA GLY A 73 32.44 9.38 7.01
C GLY A 73 31.95 8.53 8.18
N GLN A 74 31.71 7.25 7.91
CA GLN A 74 32.02 6.06 8.73
C GLN A 74 31.20 4.83 8.29
N LEU A 75 30.18 5.00 7.45
CA LEU A 75 29.45 3.93 6.76
C LEU A 75 29.08 4.44 5.36
N PRO A 76 29.44 3.76 4.26
CA PRO A 76 29.08 4.21 2.92
C PRO A 76 27.55 4.22 2.77
N PRO A 77 26.93 5.33 2.31
CA PRO A 77 25.53 5.31 1.93
C PRO A 77 25.33 4.26 0.83
N GLY A 78 24.27 3.46 0.93
CA GLY A 78 23.92 2.52 -0.13
C GLY A 78 23.64 3.29 -1.41
N THR A 79 24.32 2.93 -2.50
CA THR A 79 23.97 3.48 -3.82
C THR A 79 22.65 2.84 -4.24
N ILE A 80 21.63 3.67 -4.48
CA ILE A 80 20.26 3.29 -4.92
C ILE A 80 20.30 2.22 -6.01
N SER A 81 21.29 2.31 -6.91
CA SER A 81 21.28 1.60 -8.18
C SER A 81 21.95 0.22 -8.19
N LYS A 82 22.48 -0.34 -7.08
CA LYS A 82 23.23 -1.63 -7.14
C LYS A 82 22.81 -2.76 -6.20
N SER A 83 22.00 -2.52 -5.16
CA SER A 83 21.66 -3.59 -4.19
C SER A 83 20.16 -3.80 -3.94
N MET A 84 19.28 -2.99 -4.52
CA MET A 84 17.85 -3.06 -4.26
C MET A 84 17.08 -3.33 -5.57
N GLY A 85 16.09 -4.22 -5.50
CA GLY A 85 15.15 -4.41 -6.60
C GLY A 85 14.32 -3.13 -6.81
N PRO A 86 13.89 -2.85 -8.06
CA PRO A 86 13.18 -1.61 -8.40
C PRO A 86 11.86 -1.42 -7.61
N LEU A 87 11.24 -2.53 -7.21
CA LEU A 87 10.00 -2.56 -6.43
C LEU A 87 10.19 -2.65 -4.92
N THR A 88 11.42 -2.66 -4.42
CA THR A 88 11.64 -2.73 -2.97
C THR A 88 10.99 -1.51 -2.31
N PRO A 89 10.05 -1.69 -1.36
CA PRO A 89 9.43 -0.58 -0.67
C PRO A 89 10.49 0.14 0.17
N VAL A 90 10.46 1.46 0.12
CA VAL A 90 11.35 2.35 0.87
C VAL A 90 10.57 3.50 1.49
N LEU A 91 10.95 3.89 2.70
CA LEU A 91 10.33 5.02 3.39
C LEU A 91 10.98 6.33 2.92
N LEU A 92 10.32 7.08 2.04
CA LEU A 92 10.73 8.41 1.62
C LEU A 92 10.43 9.41 2.73
N VAL A 93 11.47 10.05 3.26
CA VAL A 93 11.38 11.09 4.29
C VAL A 93 11.59 12.44 3.62
N THR A 94 10.57 13.30 3.71
CA THR A 94 10.57 14.65 3.15
C THR A 94 10.45 15.70 4.26
N LYS A 95 10.45 16.99 3.89
CA LYS A 95 10.12 18.08 4.82
C LYS A 95 8.65 18.08 5.23
N GLN A 96 7.79 17.44 4.44
CA GLN A 96 6.34 17.44 4.59
C GLN A 96 5.82 16.18 5.29
N GLY A 97 6.65 15.15 5.45
CA GLY A 97 6.28 13.89 6.10
C GLY A 97 7.00 12.67 5.53
N VAL A 98 6.51 11.49 5.88
CA VAL A 98 6.98 10.20 5.35
C VAL A 98 5.97 9.59 4.38
N GLU A 99 6.47 8.98 3.32
CA GLU A 99 5.68 8.21 2.36
C GLU A 99 6.38 6.89 2.05
N VAL A 100 5.65 5.80 1.91
CA VAL A 100 6.24 4.54 1.42
C VAL A 100 6.15 4.54 -0.10
N VAL A 101 7.32 4.54 -0.74
CA VAL A 101 7.44 4.55 -2.20
C VAL A 101 8.30 3.38 -2.65
N PRO A 102 8.20 2.92 -3.90
CA PRO A 102 9.14 1.96 -4.46
C PRO A 102 10.49 2.63 -4.74
N ALA A 103 11.59 1.89 -4.62
CA ALA A 103 12.96 2.41 -4.77
C ALA A 103 13.19 3.19 -6.08
N GLU A 104 12.58 2.75 -7.18
CA GLU A 104 12.64 3.42 -8.50
C GLU A 104 11.92 4.78 -8.58
N ALA A 105 10.97 5.05 -7.67
CA ALA A 105 10.20 6.29 -7.69
C ALA A 105 11.02 7.48 -7.17
N ILE A 106 12.18 7.18 -6.58
CA ILE A 106 13.15 8.16 -6.09
C ILE A 106 14.01 8.58 -7.27
N PRO A 107 14.08 9.89 -7.57
CA PRO A 107 14.96 10.39 -8.62
C PRO A 107 16.42 10.11 -8.24
N ASP A 108 17.09 9.25 -9.00
CA ASP A 108 18.55 9.21 -9.08
C ASP A 108 19.04 10.56 -9.65
N GLU A 109 20.23 11.00 -9.25
CA GLU A 109 20.86 12.25 -9.71
C GLU A 109 20.73 12.47 -11.24
N PRO A 110 20.72 13.73 -11.72
CA PRO A 110 20.81 14.01 -13.15
C PRO A 110 22.10 13.40 -13.69
N LYS A 111 21.96 12.34 -14.49
CA LYS A 111 23.08 11.72 -15.21
C LYS A 111 23.81 12.82 -15.99
N LYS A 112 25.07 13.08 -15.62
CA LYS A 112 25.99 13.84 -16.47
C LYS A 112 25.97 13.20 -17.85
N SER A 113 25.53 13.98 -18.82
CA SER A 113 25.52 13.69 -20.25
C SER A 113 26.88 13.15 -20.69
N VAL A 114 26.95 11.84 -20.94
CA VAL A 114 27.98 11.29 -21.82
C VAL A 114 27.44 11.44 -23.22
N GLU A 115 28.07 12.33 -23.97
CA GLU A 115 27.87 12.51 -25.40
C GLU A 115 27.98 11.15 -26.12
N ALA A 116 26.89 10.70 -26.73
CA ALA A 116 26.91 9.61 -27.68
C ALA A 116 26.42 10.13 -29.03
N LYS A 117 27.38 10.19 -29.93
CA LYS A 117 27.28 10.52 -31.36
C LYS A 117 26.06 9.87 -32.01
N ALA A 118 25.45 10.66 -32.89
CA ALA A 118 24.56 10.17 -33.93
C ALA A 118 25.24 9.07 -34.75
N MET A 119 24.69 7.86 -34.68
CA MET A 119 24.79 6.84 -35.72
C MET A 119 23.38 6.26 -35.90
N LEU A 120 22.94 6.24 -37.16
CA LEU A 120 21.70 5.61 -37.59
C LEU A 120 21.72 4.14 -37.19
N GLU A 121 20.83 3.70 -36.31
CA GLU A 121 20.47 2.28 -36.20
C GLU A 121 19.01 2.12 -35.76
N GLU A 122 18.45 1.01 -36.23
CA GLU A 122 17.11 0.50 -36.16
C GLU A 122 16.41 0.73 -34.81
N THR A 123 15.10 0.99 -34.85
CA THR A 123 14.21 0.94 -33.67
C THR A 123 14.64 -0.21 -32.76
N PRO A 124 15.08 0.04 -31.52
CA PRO A 124 15.54 -1.03 -30.65
C PRO A 124 14.39 -2.01 -30.50
N ALA A 125 14.59 -3.25 -30.93
CA ALA A 125 13.63 -4.31 -30.68
C ALA A 125 13.35 -4.31 -29.17
N LEU A 126 12.09 -4.13 -28.78
CA LEU A 126 11.68 -4.17 -27.38
C LEU A 126 12.23 -5.45 -26.75
N GLN A 127 13.24 -5.31 -25.88
CA GLN A 127 13.83 -6.44 -25.19
C GLN A 127 12.85 -6.86 -24.09
N LEU A 128 12.04 -7.86 -24.40
CA LEU A 128 11.13 -8.46 -23.43
C LEU A 128 11.93 -9.17 -22.33
N PRO A 129 11.46 -9.15 -21.07
CA PRO A 129 12.12 -9.89 -20.00
C PRO A 129 12.23 -11.39 -20.32
N ALA A 130 13.30 -12.04 -19.85
CA ALA A 130 13.51 -13.48 -20.08
C ALA A 130 12.37 -14.36 -19.55
N TRP A 131 11.59 -13.84 -18.59
CA TRP A 131 10.42 -14.50 -18.00
C TRP A 131 9.09 -14.10 -18.67
N TRP A 132 9.10 -13.40 -19.80
CA TRP A 132 7.88 -12.94 -20.48
C TRP A 132 6.90 -14.07 -20.84
N THR A 133 7.42 -15.27 -21.11
CA THR A 133 6.65 -16.47 -21.47
C THR A 133 6.12 -17.25 -20.26
N VAL A 134 6.17 -16.67 -19.05
CA VAL A 134 5.57 -17.24 -17.84
C VAL A 134 4.05 -17.47 -18.04
N PRO A 135 3.45 -18.54 -17.47
CA PRO A 135 2.02 -18.80 -17.56
C PRO A 135 1.20 -17.90 -16.60
N LEU A 136 1.58 -16.62 -16.50
CA LEU A 136 0.86 -15.61 -15.74
C LEU A 136 0.50 -14.48 -16.71
N PRO A 137 -0.75 -13.99 -16.67
CA PRO A 137 -1.18 -12.89 -17.53
C PRO A 137 -0.49 -11.59 -17.13
N ILE A 138 0.42 -11.11 -17.96
CA ILE A 138 1.21 -9.90 -17.74
C ILE A 138 1.13 -8.95 -18.93
N VAL A 139 1.33 -7.66 -18.66
CA VAL A 139 1.36 -6.61 -19.67
C VAL A 139 2.56 -5.70 -19.47
N LEU A 140 3.23 -5.34 -20.56
CA LEU A 140 4.29 -4.35 -20.61
C LEU A 140 3.68 -3.05 -21.11
N CYS A 141 3.84 -2.00 -20.32
CA CYS A 141 3.39 -0.65 -20.61
C CYS A 141 4.61 0.25 -20.79
N ASP A 142 5.16 0.27 -22.00
CA ASP A 142 6.33 1.09 -22.33
C ASP A 142 6.00 2.13 -23.41
N GLU A 143 6.45 3.37 -23.22
CA GLU A 143 6.27 4.63 -23.97
C GLU A 143 5.37 4.73 -25.23
N GLY A 144 4.28 3.98 -25.37
CA GLY A 144 3.45 3.95 -26.58
C GLY A 144 2.96 2.59 -27.03
N SER A 145 3.54 1.54 -26.51
CA SER A 145 3.14 0.16 -26.74
C SER A 145 2.62 -0.45 -25.44
N VAL A 146 1.46 -1.07 -25.56
CA VAL A 146 0.96 -2.02 -24.57
C VAL A 146 1.13 -3.39 -25.21
N LEU A 147 2.01 -4.21 -24.65
CA LEU A 147 2.26 -5.56 -25.13
C LEU A 147 1.74 -6.55 -24.10
N TYR A 148 0.98 -7.54 -24.57
CA TYR A 148 0.49 -8.64 -23.75
C TYR A 148 1.37 -9.85 -23.97
N ASN A 149 1.57 -10.65 -22.92
CA ASN A 149 2.08 -12.00 -23.13
C ASN A 149 0.94 -12.94 -23.53
N HIS A 150 1.29 -14.15 -23.96
CA HIS A 150 0.31 -15.13 -24.42
C HIS A 150 -0.80 -15.40 -23.39
N ALA A 151 -0.45 -15.54 -22.10
CA ALA A 151 -1.43 -15.77 -21.04
C ALA A 151 -2.39 -14.58 -20.84
N ALA A 152 -1.90 -13.34 -21.02
CA ALA A 152 -2.77 -12.16 -20.99
C ALA A 152 -3.66 -12.11 -22.24
N GLU A 153 -3.14 -12.44 -23.41
CA GLU A 153 -3.96 -12.55 -24.63
C GLU A 153 -5.08 -13.58 -24.49
N GLU A 154 -4.82 -14.73 -23.86
CA GLU A 154 -5.85 -15.73 -23.52
C GLU A 154 -6.84 -15.22 -22.45
N LEU A 155 -6.36 -14.45 -21.46
CA LEU A 155 -7.27 -13.88 -20.45
C LEU A 155 -8.24 -12.87 -21.07
N PHE A 156 -7.77 -12.12 -22.07
CA PHE A 156 -8.53 -11.08 -22.75
C PHE A 156 -9.34 -11.60 -23.93
N GLU A 157 -8.89 -12.62 -24.66
CA GLU A 157 -9.51 -13.18 -25.88
C GLU A 157 -10.05 -12.09 -26.83
N ASP A 158 -11.31 -11.67 -26.64
CA ASP A 158 -12.04 -10.68 -27.45
C ASP A 158 -12.10 -9.26 -26.84
N ILE A 159 -11.48 -9.05 -25.69
CA ILE A 159 -11.55 -7.81 -24.91
C ILE A 159 -10.31 -6.95 -25.18
N ALA A 160 -10.47 -5.92 -26.01
CA ALA A 160 -9.46 -4.89 -26.13
C ALA A 160 -9.50 -3.97 -24.91
N LEU A 161 -8.53 -4.13 -24.00
CA LEU A 161 -8.38 -3.21 -22.87
C LEU A 161 -8.29 -1.74 -23.35
N PRO A 162 -8.85 -0.80 -22.58
CA PRO A 162 -8.67 0.62 -22.87
C PRO A 162 -7.19 0.96 -22.81
N LYS A 163 -6.73 1.80 -23.76
CA LYS A 163 -5.35 2.27 -23.78
C LYS A 163 -4.99 2.87 -22.43
N LEU A 164 -4.07 2.23 -21.72
CA LEU A 164 -3.52 2.73 -20.46
C LEU A 164 -2.93 4.12 -20.71
N SER A 165 -3.54 5.14 -20.12
CA SER A 165 -3.20 6.53 -20.41
C SER A 165 -1.84 6.90 -19.80
N LYS A 166 -0.89 7.22 -20.69
CA LYS A 166 0.52 7.57 -20.40
C LYS A 166 0.74 8.72 -19.39
N LYS A 167 -0.29 9.50 -19.08
CA LYS A 167 -0.15 10.81 -18.39
C LYS A 167 -0.33 10.77 -16.88
N LYS A 168 -0.77 9.65 -16.31
CA LYS A 168 -0.79 9.45 -14.86
C LYS A 168 0.27 8.42 -14.53
N ARG A 169 1.17 8.76 -13.60
CA ARG A 169 2.03 7.79 -12.92
C ARG A 169 1.09 6.67 -12.44
N LEU A 170 1.12 5.52 -13.11
CA LEU A 170 0.27 4.41 -12.73
C LEU A 170 0.71 4.01 -11.33
N SER A 171 -0.25 4.02 -10.40
CA SER A 171 -0.05 3.51 -9.04
C SER A 171 0.53 2.09 -9.12
N GLY A 172 1.23 1.67 -8.07
CA GLY A 172 1.72 0.29 -7.97
C GLY A 172 0.61 -0.75 -8.17
N GLU A 173 -0.63 -0.37 -7.88
CA GLU A 173 -1.83 -1.15 -8.19
C GLU A 173 -2.98 -0.26 -8.69
N PHE A 174 -3.76 -0.76 -9.66
CA PHE A 174 -4.97 -0.09 -10.13
C PHE A 174 -6.01 -1.06 -10.72
N LEU A 175 -7.28 -0.64 -10.73
CA LEU A 175 -8.39 -1.41 -11.28
C LEU A 175 -8.84 -0.85 -12.62
N ILE A 176 -9.18 -1.74 -13.55
CA ILE A 176 -9.84 -1.41 -14.81
C ILE A 176 -11.11 -2.24 -14.94
N GLN A 177 -12.20 -1.58 -15.29
CA GLN A 177 -13.44 -2.24 -15.67
C GLN A 177 -13.57 -2.24 -17.19
N HIS A 178 -13.83 -3.41 -17.77
CA HIS A 178 -14.08 -3.55 -19.20
C HIS A 178 -15.01 -4.73 -19.47
N GLY A 179 -16.00 -4.55 -20.35
CA GLY A 179 -16.92 -5.64 -20.74
C GLY A 179 -17.69 -6.26 -19.56
N GLY A 180 -17.92 -5.50 -18.49
CA GLY A 180 -18.56 -6.01 -17.26
C GLY A 180 -17.63 -6.83 -16.36
N ARG A 181 -16.38 -7.06 -16.76
CA ARG A 181 -15.32 -7.68 -15.95
C ARG A 181 -14.46 -6.60 -15.30
N GLN A 182 -13.86 -6.92 -14.17
CA GLN A 182 -12.95 -6.05 -13.45
C GLN A 182 -11.59 -6.73 -13.32
N PHE A 183 -10.54 -5.98 -13.65
CA PHE A 183 -9.17 -6.45 -13.69
C PHE A 183 -8.31 -5.60 -12.76
N LEU A 184 -7.56 -6.26 -11.87
CA LEU A 184 -6.53 -5.67 -11.05
C LEU A 184 -5.19 -5.77 -11.78
N PHE A 185 -4.50 -4.65 -11.85
CA PHE A 185 -3.15 -4.56 -12.37
C PHE A 185 -2.22 -4.28 -11.19
N SER A 186 -1.32 -5.20 -10.90
CA SER A 186 -0.30 -5.06 -9.85
C SER A 186 1.07 -5.06 -10.49
N ARG A 187 1.86 -4.03 -10.20
CA ARG A 187 3.17 -3.83 -10.84
C ARG A 187 4.19 -4.83 -10.30
N ILE A 188 4.87 -5.52 -11.21
CA ILE A 188 5.90 -6.53 -10.90
C ILE A 188 7.29 -6.18 -11.44
N ASP A 189 7.37 -5.22 -12.34
CA ASP A 189 8.60 -4.63 -12.89
C ASP A 189 8.29 -3.16 -13.28
N PRO A 190 9.27 -2.24 -13.44
CA PRO A 190 9.00 -0.81 -13.69
C PRO A 190 7.93 -0.52 -14.75
N ALA A 191 7.88 -1.32 -15.82
CA ALA A 191 6.92 -1.22 -16.90
C ALA A 191 6.00 -2.45 -17.03
N VAL A 192 6.13 -3.47 -16.18
CA VAL A 192 5.34 -4.72 -16.29
C VAL A 192 4.34 -4.85 -15.15
N PHE A 193 3.11 -5.19 -15.50
CA PHE A 193 2.01 -5.41 -14.57
C PHE A 193 1.48 -6.84 -14.71
N LEU A 194 1.26 -7.49 -13.57
CA LEU A 194 0.45 -8.69 -13.45
C LEU A 194 -1.03 -8.31 -13.50
N ILE A 195 -1.82 -9.11 -14.20
CA ILE A 195 -3.24 -8.88 -14.39
C ILE A 195 -4.00 -9.97 -13.64
N GLN A 196 -5.02 -9.60 -12.88
CA GLN A 196 -5.90 -10.54 -12.22
C GLN A 196 -7.34 -10.16 -12.50
N GLU A 197 -8.16 -11.10 -12.96
CA GLU A 197 -9.59 -10.87 -12.98
C GLU A 197 -10.13 -10.98 -11.55
N VAL A 198 -10.74 -9.89 -11.07
CA VAL A 198 -11.26 -9.76 -9.70
C VAL A 198 -12.76 -9.44 -9.69
N THR A 199 -13.46 -9.72 -10.80
CA THR A 199 -14.89 -9.44 -10.97
C THR A 199 -15.73 -10.04 -9.85
N GLU A 200 -15.51 -11.32 -9.53
CA GLU A 200 -16.28 -12.01 -8.49
C GLU A 200 -15.87 -11.56 -7.10
N ASP A 201 -14.59 -11.26 -6.87
CA ASP A 201 -14.10 -10.75 -5.59
C ASP A 201 -14.74 -9.40 -5.25
N ILE A 202 -14.83 -8.49 -6.22
CA ILE A 202 -15.46 -7.19 -6.02
C ILE A 202 -16.97 -7.35 -5.81
N LYS A 203 -17.66 -8.20 -6.59
CA LYS A 203 -19.10 -8.49 -6.35
C LYS A 203 -19.34 -9.06 -4.96
N ASN A 204 -18.48 -9.95 -4.50
CA ASN A 204 -18.58 -10.54 -3.17
C ASN A 204 -18.33 -9.47 -2.09
N ALA A 205 -17.32 -8.61 -2.26
CA ALA A 205 -17.04 -7.50 -1.37
C ALA A 205 -18.21 -6.50 -1.29
N ASP A 206 -18.82 -6.15 -2.42
CA ASP A 206 -20.00 -5.28 -2.49
C ASP A 206 -21.20 -5.90 -1.77
N ARG A 207 -21.44 -7.21 -1.99
CA ARG A 207 -22.49 -7.95 -1.28
C ARG A 207 -22.25 -7.96 0.22
N MET A 208 -21.01 -8.15 0.66
CA MET A 208 -20.62 -8.10 2.06
C MET A 208 -20.87 -6.71 2.66
N ALA A 209 -20.45 -5.66 1.96
CA ALA A 209 -20.68 -4.29 2.38
C ALA A 209 -22.17 -3.97 2.52
N TRP A 210 -22.99 -4.43 1.57
CA TRP A 210 -24.44 -4.27 1.63
C TRP A 210 -25.06 -5.01 2.82
N LEU A 211 -24.70 -6.28 3.05
CA LEU A 211 -25.19 -7.04 4.22
C LEU A 211 -24.78 -6.40 5.54
N ALA A 212 -23.53 -5.93 5.64
CA ALA A 212 -23.04 -5.19 6.80
C ALA A 212 -23.84 -3.90 7.02
N SER A 213 -24.19 -3.19 5.95
CA SER A 213 -25.02 -1.97 6.02
C SER A 213 -26.43 -2.25 6.55
N ILE A 214 -27.05 -3.37 6.17
CA ILE A 214 -28.36 -3.79 6.71
C ILE A 214 -28.25 -4.05 8.21
N GLY A 215 -27.24 -4.80 8.64
CA GLY A 215 -27.01 -5.05 10.07
C GLY A 215 -26.87 -3.76 10.85
N GLN A 216 -26.12 -2.79 10.31
CA GLN A 216 -25.95 -1.48 10.95
C GLN A 216 -27.24 -0.65 10.97
N ALA A 217 -28.02 -0.67 9.88
CA ALA A 217 -29.31 0.00 9.81
C ALA A 217 -30.31 -0.60 10.82
N PHE A 218 -30.36 -1.92 10.92
CA PHE A 218 -31.18 -2.63 11.89
C PHE A 218 -30.81 -2.29 13.35
N ILE A 219 -29.51 -2.30 13.69
CA ILE A 219 -29.05 -1.90 15.02
C ILE A 219 -29.40 -0.43 15.31
N THR A 220 -29.30 0.43 14.30
CA THR A 220 -29.66 1.85 14.43
C THR A 220 -31.15 2.04 14.69
N ASP A 221 -32.03 1.36 13.93
CA ASP A 221 -33.49 1.41 14.13
C ASP A 221 -33.89 0.93 15.54
N LEU A 222 -33.30 -0.17 16.03
CA LEU A 222 -33.55 -0.65 17.39
C LEU A 222 -33.17 0.39 18.45
N LYS A 223 -32.01 1.05 18.28
CA LYS A 223 -31.58 2.14 19.17
C LYS A 223 -32.50 3.35 19.10
N CYS A 224 -32.99 3.72 17.92
CA CYS A 224 -33.97 4.80 17.75
C CYS A 224 -35.29 4.49 18.47
N ARG A 225 -35.67 3.21 18.54
CA ARG A 225 -36.82 2.72 19.33
C ARG A 225 -36.52 2.52 20.81
N ARG A 226 -35.40 3.08 21.31
CA ARG A 226 -34.93 3.01 22.70
C ARG A 226 -34.63 1.59 23.21
N ARG A 227 -34.49 0.60 22.33
CA ARG A 227 -34.02 -0.73 22.74
C ARG A 227 -32.51 -0.73 22.93
N SER A 228 -32.05 -1.33 24.01
CA SER A 228 -30.63 -1.55 24.25
C SER A 228 -30.13 -2.70 23.37
N VAL A 229 -29.05 -2.45 22.63
CA VAL A 229 -28.44 -3.42 21.71
C VAL A 229 -26.96 -3.54 22.03
N ARG A 230 -26.50 -4.76 22.30
CA ARG A 230 -25.10 -5.07 22.61
C ARG A 230 -24.53 -6.03 21.57
N GLN A 231 -23.34 -5.71 21.07
CA GLN A 231 -22.59 -6.58 20.17
C GLN A 231 -21.55 -7.36 20.98
N VAL A 232 -21.54 -8.69 20.83
CA VAL A 232 -20.61 -9.59 21.52
C VAL A 232 -19.76 -10.28 20.47
N ARG A 233 -18.47 -9.95 20.39
CA ARG A 233 -17.51 -10.51 19.42
C ARG A 233 -16.93 -11.89 19.82
N SER A 234 -17.63 -12.60 20.71
CA SER A 234 -17.24 -13.93 21.19
C SER A 234 -18.01 -14.99 20.42
N LYS A 235 -17.34 -16.10 20.06
CA LYS A 235 -18.00 -17.27 19.46
C LYS A 235 -18.90 -18.01 20.44
N ASN A 236 -18.63 -17.86 21.75
CA ASN A 236 -19.41 -18.47 22.80
C ASN A 236 -20.70 -17.68 23.01
N LEU A 237 -21.83 -18.39 23.11
CA LEU A 237 -23.10 -17.79 23.46
C LEU A 237 -22.94 -17.03 24.79
N PRO A 238 -23.23 -15.71 24.85
CA PRO A 238 -23.16 -14.99 26.10
C PRO A 238 -24.10 -15.62 27.12
N ALA A 239 -23.66 -15.66 28.39
CA ALA A 239 -24.53 -16.07 29.49
C ALA A 239 -25.78 -15.18 29.47
N ALA A 240 -26.95 -15.79 29.28
CA ALA A 240 -28.20 -15.06 29.19
C ALA A 240 -28.39 -14.24 30.47
N ARG A 241 -28.43 -12.91 30.35
CA ARG A 241 -29.16 -12.10 31.33
C ARG A 241 -30.63 -12.35 31.03
N ASN A 242 -31.43 -12.56 32.07
CA ASN A 242 -32.82 -12.98 31.94
C ASN A 242 -33.54 -12.19 30.82
N GLU A 243 -34.15 -12.93 29.89
CA GLU A 243 -34.95 -12.44 28.75
C GLU A 243 -34.22 -11.77 27.57
N ASP A 244 -32.88 -11.66 27.57
CA ASP A 244 -32.15 -11.13 26.42
C ASP A 244 -32.34 -12.00 25.15
N ARG A 245 -32.83 -11.40 24.06
CA ARG A 245 -32.87 -12.08 22.75
C ARG A 245 -31.53 -11.89 22.05
N CYS A 246 -30.70 -12.93 22.07
CA CYS A 246 -29.43 -12.96 21.34
C CYS A 246 -29.56 -13.66 19.98
N LEU A 247 -29.15 -12.98 18.92
CA LEU A 247 -29.10 -13.47 17.55
C LEU A 247 -27.64 -13.78 17.17
N ALA A 248 -27.38 -14.98 16.67
CA ALA A 248 -26.05 -15.38 16.21
C ALA A 248 -25.71 -14.70 14.87
N CYS A 249 -24.54 -14.06 14.80
CA CYS A 249 -23.98 -13.54 13.56
C CYS A 249 -23.14 -14.65 12.91
N ILE A 250 -23.64 -15.21 11.81
CA ILE A 250 -23.02 -16.35 11.12
C ILE A 250 -22.49 -15.88 9.76
N TRP A 251 -21.25 -16.22 9.45
CA TRP A 251 -20.65 -16.06 8.13
C TRP A 251 -20.02 -17.38 7.70
N GLU A 252 -20.33 -17.87 6.49
CA GLU A 252 -19.79 -19.14 5.98
C GLU A 252 -19.87 -20.32 6.98
N ASN A 253 -21.02 -20.45 7.64
CA ASN A 253 -21.28 -21.46 8.69
C ASN A 253 -20.44 -21.31 9.98
N ALA A 254 -19.63 -20.26 10.10
CA ALA A 254 -18.91 -19.92 11.32
C ALA A 254 -19.64 -18.83 12.11
N VAL A 255 -19.82 -19.07 13.42
CA VAL A 255 -20.29 -18.03 14.34
C VAL A 255 -19.17 -17.02 14.56
N LEU A 256 -19.44 -15.76 14.21
CA LEU A 256 -18.53 -14.63 14.42
C LEU A 256 -18.80 -13.91 15.75
N GLY A 257 -20.03 -14.00 16.25
CA GLY A 257 -20.46 -13.29 17.44
C GLY A 257 -21.98 -13.31 17.60
N TYR A 258 -22.47 -12.46 18.49
CA TYR A 258 -23.90 -12.32 18.77
C TYR A 258 -24.30 -10.84 18.84
N VAL A 259 -25.52 -10.55 18.40
CA VAL A 259 -26.22 -9.30 18.70
C VAL A 259 -27.28 -9.62 19.73
N CYS A 260 -27.14 -9.06 20.93
CA CYS A 260 -28.11 -9.22 22.01
C CYS A 260 -28.97 -7.96 22.12
N ILE A 261 -30.28 -8.17 22.16
CA ILE A 261 -31.29 -7.13 22.35
C ILE A 261 -31.87 -7.36 23.74
N ASP A 262 -31.68 -6.37 24.62
CA ASP A 262 -32.22 -6.46 25.97
C ASP A 262 -33.75 -6.27 25.86
N ASN A 263 -34.54 -7.13 26.51
CA ASN A 263 -35.98 -6.90 26.65
C ASN A 263 -36.19 -5.86 27.76
N GLU A 264 -37.07 -4.89 27.54
CA GLU A 264 -37.53 -4.06 28.65
C GLU A 264 -38.30 -4.96 29.64
N PRO A 265 -38.12 -4.77 30.96
CA PRO A 265 -39.04 -5.36 31.92
C PRO A 265 -40.45 -4.84 31.59
N GLU A 266 -41.41 -5.74 31.42
CA GLU A 266 -42.82 -5.38 31.34
C GLU A 266 -43.17 -4.54 32.60
N GLU A 267 -43.58 -3.28 32.40
CA GLU A 267 -44.20 -2.45 33.46
C GLU A 267 -45.60 -2.96 33.82
#